data_AF-A0A2S4ZC59-F1
#
_entry.id   AF-A0A2S4ZC59-F1
#
_cell.length_a   1.000
_cell.length_b   1.000
_cell.length_c   1.000
_cell.angle_alpha   90.00
_cell.angle_beta   90.00
_cell.angle_gamma   90.00
#
_symmetry.space_group_name_H-M   'P 1'
#
loop_
_entity.id
_entity.type
_entity.pdbx_description
1 polymer ?
#
loop_
_entity_poly.entity_id
_entity_poly.type
_entity_poly.pdbx_seq_one_letter_code
_entity_poly.pdbx_strand_id
1 'polypeptide(L)'
;MPSADVILQRLRALQERREAAVGPLVEVLARRSALLDQLAELDVPYGKAYVDAEAAGWTPEELAKLGADEPVKRPRVRSKRSRSSVKKTDGQSSGAVPETASPAGAIPSQGDSSTTVGVA
;
A
#
# COMPACT_ATOMS: atom_id res chain seq x y z
N MET A 1 38.42 43.62 -0.04
CA MET A 1 37.14 42.99 -0.39
C MET A 1 37.25 42.42 -1.80
N PRO A 2 36.85 41.17 -2.07
CA PRO A 2 36.81 40.63 -3.43
C PRO A 2 35.83 41.44 -4.30
N SER A 3 36.11 41.56 -5.60
CA SER A 3 35.20 42.22 -6.55
C SER A 3 33.91 41.41 -6.73
N ALA A 4 32.85 42.07 -7.20
CA ALA A 4 31.57 41.43 -7.49
C ALA A 4 31.73 40.21 -8.41
N ASP A 5 32.56 40.32 -9.44
CA ASP A 5 32.80 39.23 -10.41
C ASP A 5 33.41 37.98 -9.74
N VAL A 6 34.36 38.17 -8.83
CA VAL A 6 34.99 37.07 -8.08
C VAL A 6 33.97 36.38 -7.18
N ILE A 7 33.05 37.14 -6.57
CA ILE A 7 31.97 36.58 -5.76
C ILE A 7 31.02 35.76 -6.63
N LEU A 8 30.58 36.30 -7.78
CA LEU A 8 29.69 35.59 -8.70
C LEU A 8 30.33 34.31 -9.27
N GLN A 9 31.62 34.36 -9.61
CA GLN A 9 32.35 33.19 -10.08
C GLN A 9 32.39 32.08 -9.04
N ARG A 10 32.63 32.43 -7.76
CA ARG A 10 32.64 31.45 -6.66
C ARG A 10 31.27 30.83 -6.42
N LEU A 11 30.20 31.62 -6.50
CA LEU A 11 28.83 31.11 -6.36
C LEU A 11 28.48 30.15 -7.49
N ARG A 12 28.86 30.46 -8.73
CA ARG A 12 28.65 29.57 -9.88
C ARG A 12 29.39 28.24 -9.72
N ALA A 13 30.67 28.29 -9.36
CA ALA A 13 31.47 27.08 -9.15
C ALA A 13 30.92 26.20 -8.01
N LEU A 14 30.37 26.81 -6.96
CA LEU A 14 29.72 26.09 -5.87
C LEU A 14 28.43 25.41 -6.34
N GLN A 15 27.62 26.09 -7.15
CA GLN A 15 26.39 25.54 -7.70
C GLN A 15 26.65 24.40 -8.68
N GLU A 16 27.65 24.55 -9.55
CA GLU A 16 28.09 23.51 -10.48
C GLU A 16 28.53 22.24 -9.74
N ARG A 17 29.27 22.38 -8.63
CA ARG A 17 29.65 21.23 -7.78
C ARG A 17 28.43 20.56 -7.15
N ARG A 18 27.42 21.32 -6.72
CA ARG A 18 26.17 20.76 -6.17
C ARG A 18 25.41 19.99 -7.23
N GLU A 19 25.26 20.55 -8.43
CA GLU A 19 24.57 19.92 -9.55
C GLU A 19 25.29 18.64 -10.00
N ALA A 20 26.62 18.68 -10.12
CA ALA A 20 27.43 17.51 -10.46
C ALA A 20 27.31 16.39 -9.40
N ALA A 21 27.21 16.75 -8.10
CA ALA A 21 27.05 15.76 -7.04
C ALA A 21 25.64 15.18 -6.95
N VAL A 22 24.61 15.96 -7.30
CA VAL A 22 23.20 15.52 -7.23
C VAL A 22 22.83 14.56 -8.35
N GLY A 23 23.42 14.69 -9.54
CA GLY A 23 23.11 13.83 -10.69
C GLY A 23 23.15 12.32 -10.36
N PRO A 24 24.29 11.78 -9.90
CA PRO A 24 24.40 10.36 -9.53
C PRO A 24 23.44 9.94 -8.42
N LEU A 25 23.16 10.84 -7.46
CA LEU A 25 22.22 10.55 -6.38
C LEU A 25 20.79 10.38 -6.91
N VAL A 26 20.36 11.26 -7.82
CA VAL A 26 19.04 11.19 -8.44
C VAL A 26 18.88 9.90 -9.25
N GLU A 27 19.93 9.48 -9.96
CA GLU A 27 19.91 8.20 -10.68
C GLU A 27 19.72 7.01 -9.74
N VAL A 28 20.45 6.98 -8.61
CA VAL A 28 20.30 5.93 -7.59
C VAL A 28 18.90 5.95 -6.99
N LEU A 29 18.34 7.14 -6.72
CA LEU A 29 16.97 7.27 -6.20
C LEU A 29 15.92 6.76 -7.19
N ALA A 30 16.07 7.07 -8.48
CA ALA A 30 15.16 6.58 -9.52
C ALA A 30 15.22 5.06 -9.67
N ARG A 31 16.42 4.46 -9.60
CA ARG A 31 16.57 2.99 -9.60
C ARG A 31 15.95 2.38 -8.35
N ARG A 32 16.18 3.00 -7.19
CA ARG A 32 15.60 2.53 -5.92
C ARG A 32 14.08 2.55 -5.96
N SER A 33 13.45 3.62 -6.46
CA SER A 33 12.00 3.68 -6.56
C SER A 33 11.46 2.58 -7.48
N ALA A 34 12.07 2.40 -8.65
CA ALA A 34 11.65 1.35 -9.59
C ALA A 34 11.75 -0.05 -8.99
N LEU A 35 12.80 -0.35 -8.22
CA LEU A 35 12.94 -1.64 -7.53
C LEU A 35 11.90 -1.83 -6.43
N LEU A 36 11.53 -0.77 -5.71
CA LEU A 36 10.48 -0.84 -4.70
C LEU A 36 9.10 -1.07 -5.33
N ASP A 37 8.84 -0.45 -6.48
CA ASP A 37 7.60 -0.67 -7.23
C ASP A 37 7.52 -2.12 -7.72
N GLN A 38 8.60 -2.66 -8.29
CA GLN A 38 8.70 -4.07 -8.68
C GLN A 38 8.51 -5.03 -7.49
N LEU A 39 9.07 -4.70 -6.32
CA LEU A 39 8.88 -5.50 -5.11
C LEU A 39 7.42 -5.49 -4.68
N ALA A 40 6.77 -4.32 -4.69
CA ALA A 40 5.36 -4.17 -4.33
C ALA A 40 4.42 -4.94 -5.29
N GLU A 41 4.75 -5.01 -6.57
CA GLU A 41 4.03 -5.83 -7.55
C GLU A 41 4.12 -7.33 -7.22
N LEU A 42 5.25 -7.79 -6.68
CA LEU A 42 5.48 -9.19 -6.32
C LEU A 42 4.90 -9.58 -4.95
N ASP A 43 4.70 -8.63 -4.03
CA ASP A 43 4.18 -8.91 -2.69
C ASP A 43 2.81 -9.62 -2.70
N VAL A 44 1.90 -9.21 -3.59
CA VAL A 44 0.56 -9.79 -3.70
C VAL A 44 0.56 -11.25 -4.19
N PRO A 45 1.19 -11.59 -5.34
CA PRO A 45 1.27 -12.98 -5.78
C PRO A 45 2.10 -13.84 -4.81
N TYR A 46 3.16 -13.30 -4.21
CA TYR A 46 3.95 -13.99 -3.19
C TYR A 46 3.08 -14.39 -1.98
N GLY A 47 2.32 -13.45 -1.42
CA GLY A 47 1.45 -13.73 -0.28
C GLY A 47 0.35 -14.75 -0.58
N LYS A 48 -0.16 -14.79 -1.82
CA LYS A 48 -1.10 -15.83 -2.26
C LYS A 48 -0.43 -17.21 -2.33
N ALA A 49 0.73 -17.30 -2.99
CA ALA A 49 1.47 -18.55 -3.10
C ALA A 49 1.87 -19.12 -1.72
N TYR A 50 2.23 -18.24 -0.78
CA TYR A 50 2.52 -18.63 0.60
C TYR A 50 1.30 -19.26 1.30
N VAL A 51 0.13 -18.62 1.20
CA VAL A 51 -1.12 -19.15 1.78
C VAL A 51 -1.55 -20.44 1.10
N ASP A 52 -1.38 -20.56 -0.21
CA ASP A 52 -1.69 -21.79 -0.95
C ASP A 52 -0.76 -22.94 -0.52
N ALA A 53 0.51 -22.66 -0.22
CA ALA A 53 1.43 -23.64 0.34
C ALA A 53 1.02 -24.07 1.76
N GLU A 54 0.66 -23.13 2.63
CA GLU A 54 0.10 -23.45 3.97
C GLU A 54 -1.16 -24.32 3.85
N ALA A 55 -2.05 -24.00 2.90
CA ALA A 55 -3.27 -24.79 2.63
C ALA A 55 -2.97 -26.20 2.10
N ALA A 56 -1.83 -26.39 1.42
CA ALA A 56 -1.33 -27.69 0.98
C ALA A 56 -0.60 -28.47 2.10
N GLY A 57 -0.51 -27.91 3.31
CA GLY A 57 0.07 -28.57 4.48
C GLY A 57 1.53 -28.23 4.77
N TRP A 58 2.12 -27.27 4.04
CA TRP A 58 3.45 -26.77 4.37
C TRP A 58 3.41 -25.94 5.64
N THR A 59 4.35 -26.18 6.55
CA THR A 59 4.48 -25.36 7.75
C THR A 59 5.30 -24.10 7.47
N PRO A 60 5.09 -23.00 8.23
CA PRO A 60 5.91 -21.80 8.12
C PRO A 60 7.41 -22.05 8.30
N GLU A 61 7.77 -23.00 9.17
CA GLU A 61 9.17 -23.38 9.41
C GLU A 61 9.82 -24.08 8.22
N GLU A 62 9.07 -24.92 7.50
CA GLU A 62 9.53 -25.57 6.27
C GLU A 62 9.65 -24.56 5.13
N LEU A 63 8.70 -23.63 5.02
CA LEU A 63 8.76 -22.53 4.06
C LEU A 63 9.95 -21.60 4.34
N ALA A 64 10.21 -21.26 5.60
CA ALA A 64 11.38 -20.47 5.99
C ALA A 64 12.70 -21.17 5.64
N LYS A 65 12.80 -22.50 5.79
CA LYS A 65 13.97 -23.29 5.34
C LYS A 65 14.17 -23.24 3.82
N LEU A 66 13.11 -23.03 3.05
CA LEU A 66 13.17 -22.80 1.59
C LEU A 66 13.46 -21.33 1.23
N GLY A 67 13.57 -20.44 2.22
CA GLY A 67 13.75 -18.99 2.01
C GLY A 67 12.45 -18.24 1.71
N ALA A 68 11.29 -18.87 1.93
CA ALA A 68 10.00 -18.21 1.86
C ALA A 68 9.62 -17.67 3.25
N ASP A 69 9.91 -16.39 3.48
CA ASP A 69 9.54 -15.68 4.69
C ASP A 69 8.04 -15.35 4.74
N GLU A 70 7.51 -15.16 5.94
CA GLU A 70 6.13 -14.78 6.15
C GLU A 70 5.81 -13.42 5.50
N PRO A 71 4.78 -13.32 4.63
CA PRO A 71 4.43 -12.07 3.97
C PRO A 71 3.84 -11.06 4.97
N VAL A 72 4.37 -9.84 4.98
CA VAL A 72 3.93 -8.74 5.87
C VAL A 72 2.44 -8.41 5.73
N LYS A 73 1.89 -8.60 4.52
CA LYS A 73 0.46 -8.41 4.22
C LYS A 73 -0.16 -9.73 3.80
N ARG A 74 -0.44 -10.61 4.76
CA ARG A 74 -1.22 -11.84 4.50
C ARG A 74 -2.59 -11.48 3.90
N PRO A 75 -2.96 -12.01 2.72
CA PRO A 75 -4.31 -11.87 2.21
C PRO A 75 -5.31 -12.42 3.22
N ARG A 76 -6.26 -11.59 3.68
CA ARG A 76 -7.31 -12.05 4.59
C ARG A 76 -8.14 -13.12 3.87
N VAL A 77 -7.92 -14.39 4.22
CA VAL A 77 -8.77 -15.49 3.78
C VAL A 77 -10.14 -15.25 4.40
N ARG A 78 -11.03 -14.61 3.62
CA ARG A 78 -12.43 -14.43 4.00
C ARG A 78 -13.01 -15.83 4.05
N SER A 79 -13.20 -16.38 5.26
CA SER A 79 -13.76 -17.70 5.43
C SER A 79 -15.06 -17.76 4.64
N LYS A 80 -15.07 -18.57 3.57
CA LYS A 80 -16.29 -18.96 2.88
C LYS A 80 -17.04 -19.82 3.88
N ARG A 81 -17.80 -19.17 4.77
CA ARG A 81 -18.85 -19.84 5.54
C ARG A 81 -19.78 -20.45 4.51
N SER A 82 -19.60 -21.73 4.21
CA SER A 82 -20.49 -22.48 3.35
C SER A 82 -21.86 -22.41 4.00
N ARG A 83 -22.79 -21.68 3.39
CA ARG A 83 -24.20 -21.87 3.69
C ARG A 83 -24.57 -23.18 3.00
N SER A 84 -24.43 -24.28 3.73
CA SER A 84 -25.14 -25.51 3.43
C SER A 84 -26.63 -25.27 3.67
N SER A 85 -27.32 -24.61 2.72
CA SER A 85 -28.78 -24.61 2.69
C SER A 85 -29.21 -25.96 2.13
N VAL A 86 -29.51 -26.85 3.06
CA VAL A 86 -30.18 -28.13 2.85
C VAL A 86 -31.38 -27.94 1.94
N LYS A 87 -31.38 -28.70 0.84
CA LYS A 87 -32.49 -28.91 -0.08
C LYS A 87 -33.67 -29.49 0.71
N LYS A 88 -34.78 -28.74 0.82
CA LYS A 88 -36.09 -29.29 1.18
C LYS A 88 -37.12 -28.70 0.23
N THR A 89 -37.76 -29.61 -0.48
CA THR A 89 -38.80 -29.45 -1.50
C THR A 89 -40.14 -29.03 -0.89
N ASP A 90 -40.88 -28.27 -1.70
CA ASP A 90 -42.33 -28.01 -1.73
C ASP A 90 -43.01 -27.23 -0.58
N GLY A 91 -43.68 -26.14 -0.98
CA GLY A 91 -44.68 -25.48 -0.14
C GLY A 91 -44.90 -23.97 -0.38
N GLN A 92 -45.45 -23.61 -1.53
CA GLN A 92 -46.59 -22.68 -1.68
C GLN A 92 -46.50 -21.18 -1.24
N SER A 93 -46.73 -20.32 -2.25
CA SER A 93 -47.51 -19.06 -2.24
C SER A 93 -46.87 -17.71 -1.87
N SER A 94 -46.61 -16.94 -2.93
CA SER A 94 -47.15 -15.59 -3.24
C SER A 94 -46.68 -14.34 -2.48
N GLY A 95 -46.39 -13.28 -3.27
CA GLY A 95 -46.25 -11.88 -2.84
C GLY A 95 -44.92 -11.25 -3.27
N ALA A 96 -44.77 -10.81 -4.52
CA ALA A 96 -45.03 -9.44 -5.01
C ALA A 96 -43.83 -8.46 -4.86
N VAL A 97 -43.16 -8.27 -6.00
CA VAL A 97 -42.48 -7.07 -6.59
C VAL A 97 -41.45 -6.27 -5.76
N PRO A 98 -40.22 -6.04 -6.32
CA PRO A 98 -39.19 -5.16 -5.76
C PRO A 98 -39.29 -3.73 -6.32
N GLU A 99 -39.10 -2.72 -5.49
CA GLU A 99 -38.79 -1.32 -5.81
C GLU A 99 -38.73 -0.58 -4.47
N THR A 100 -37.76 0.24 -4.07
CA THR A 100 -36.95 1.23 -4.79
C THR A 100 -35.72 1.54 -3.93
N ALA A 101 -34.58 1.77 -4.59
CA ALA A 101 -33.39 2.34 -4.01
C ALA A 101 -33.64 3.75 -3.45
N SER A 102 -32.99 4.10 -2.33
CA SER A 102 -32.66 5.49 -2.00
C SER A 102 -31.37 5.54 -1.17
N PRO A 103 -30.25 6.03 -1.73
CA PRO A 103 -29.00 6.21 -1.01
C PRO A 103 -28.97 7.64 -0.43
N ALA A 104 -29.35 7.81 0.83
CA ALA A 104 -29.11 9.06 1.55
C ALA A 104 -27.73 9.00 2.21
N GLY A 105 -26.78 9.73 1.63
CA GLY A 105 -25.40 9.83 2.10
C GLY A 105 -25.32 10.36 3.53
N ALA A 106 -24.62 9.63 4.39
CA ALA A 106 -24.07 10.18 5.62
C ALA A 106 -22.69 10.75 5.29
N ILE A 107 -22.64 12.07 5.15
CA ILE A 107 -21.42 12.86 4.96
C ILE A 107 -20.63 12.86 6.29
N PRO A 108 -19.30 12.65 6.29
CA PRO A 108 -18.48 12.67 7.49
C PRO A 108 -18.36 14.10 8.08
N SER A 109 -18.62 14.24 9.38
CA SER A 109 -18.33 15.46 10.15
C SER A 109 -16.82 15.67 10.24
N GLN A 110 -16.32 16.66 9.50
CA GLN A 110 -15.05 17.31 9.78
C GLN A 110 -15.25 18.26 10.97
N GLY A 111 -14.60 17.97 12.08
CA GLY A 111 -14.42 18.91 13.18
C GLY A 111 -13.09 19.64 12.98
N ASP A 112 -13.16 20.83 12.39
CA ASP A 112 -12.13 21.85 12.55
C ASP A 112 -12.04 22.23 14.03
N SER A 113 -10.82 22.41 14.53
CA SER A 113 -10.43 23.62 15.26
C SER A 113 -8.98 23.50 15.71
N SER A 114 -8.15 24.31 15.07
CA SER A 114 -6.86 24.78 15.55
C SER A 114 -7.00 25.55 16.89
N THR A 115 -5.89 26.16 17.34
CA THR A 115 -5.69 27.03 18.54
C THR A 115 -5.26 26.22 19.78
N THR A 116 -4.17 26.49 20.52
CA THR A 116 -3.41 27.72 20.82
C THR A 116 -1.97 27.41 21.28
N VAL A 117 -1.08 28.36 21.00
CA VAL A 117 0.25 28.61 21.56
C VAL A 117 0.25 28.87 23.09
N GLY A 118 1.38 28.59 23.76
CA GLY A 118 1.80 29.15 25.07
C GLY A 118 2.56 28.11 25.90
N VAL A 119 3.90 28.07 25.90
CA VAL A 119 4.83 28.91 26.68
C VAL A 119 4.46 29.03 28.16
N ALA A 120 5.20 28.28 28.99
CA ALA A 120 5.69 28.69 30.30
C ALA A 120 6.98 27.91 30.59
#